data_AF-A0A2R8ZI77-F1
#
_entry.id   AF-A0A2R8ZI77-F1
#
_cell.length_a   1.000
_cell.length_b   1.000
_cell.length_c   1.000
_cell.angle_alpha   90.00
_cell.angle_beta   90.00
_cell.angle_gamma   90.00
#
_symmetry.space_group_name_H-M   'P 1'
#
loop_
_entity.id
_entity.type
_entity.pdbx_description
1 polymer ?
#
loop_
_entity_poly.entity_id
_entity_poly.type
_entity_poly.pdbx_seq_one_letter_code
_entity_poly.pdbx_strand_id
1 'polypeptide(L)'
;MESYFLSKYEDQITIFTDYLEEYPDTDELVWILGKQHLLKTEKSKLLSDISARLWFTYRRKFSPIGGTGPSSDAGWGCMLRCGQMMLAQALICRHLGRDWSWEKQKEQPKEYQRILQCFLDRKDCCYSIHQMEKMCRVLPLSADTPGDRPPDSLTASNQSKGTSAYCSAWKPLLLIVPLRLGINQINPVYVDAFKVTSSSSWTLTQPRPLLTLKRMERLMTRLSIACSPHSE
;
A
#
# COMPACT_ATOMS: atom_id res chain seq x y z
N MET A 1 11.06 -11.96 -15.25
CA MET A 1 10.19 -11.32 -14.24
C MET A 1 10.79 -11.47 -12.85
N GLU A 2 11.15 -12.69 -12.47
CA GLU A 2 11.80 -13.01 -11.19
C GLU A 2 13.10 -12.23 -10.93
N SER A 3 14.03 -12.17 -11.89
CA SER A 3 15.28 -11.39 -11.77
C SER A 3 15.07 -9.88 -11.51
N TYR A 4 14.04 -9.28 -12.12
CA TYR A 4 13.69 -7.87 -11.93
C TYR A 4 13.09 -7.61 -10.54
N PHE A 5 12.28 -8.54 -10.04
CA PHE A 5 11.74 -8.48 -8.67
C PHE A 5 12.84 -8.66 -7.62
N LEU A 6 13.79 -9.57 -7.87
CA LEU A 6 14.93 -9.81 -6.98
C LEU A 6 15.83 -8.57 -6.85
N SER A 7 16.16 -7.91 -7.96
CA SER A 7 16.92 -6.65 -7.93
C SER A 7 16.17 -5.56 -7.15
N LYS A 8 14.84 -5.44 -7.33
CA LYS A 8 14.04 -4.46 -6.59
C LYS A 8 13.95 -4.76 -5.08
N TYR A 9 13.92 -6.04 -4.72
CA TYR A 9 13.93 -6.49 -3.33
C TYR A 9 15.29 -6.21 -2.66
N GLU A 10 16.39 -6.44 -3.36
CA GLU A 10 17.74 -6.11 -2.88
C GLU A 10 17.91 -4.60 -2.69
N ASP A 11 17.49 -3.79 -3.68
CA ASP A 11 17.48 -2.33 -3.56
C ASP A 11 16.72 -1.87 -2.31
N GLN A 12 15.56 -2.47 -2.04
CA GLN A 12 14.72 -2.15 -0.89
C GLN A 12 15.42 -2.49 0.43
N ILE A 13 16.03 -3.68 0.54
CA ILE A 13 16.77 -4.08 1.74
C ILE A 13 17.94 -3.13 1.98
N THR A 14 18.74 -2.81 0.97
CA THR A 14 19.89 -1.91 1.14
C THR A 14 19.45 -0.55 1.63
N ILE A 15 18.42 0.05 1.02
CA ILE A 15 17.87 1.33 1.45
C ILE A 15 17.46 1.30 2.94
N PHE A 16 16.68 0.30 3.36
CA PHE A 16 16.24 0.23 4.76
C PHE A 16 17.35 -0.13 5.73
N THR A 17 18.34 -0.92 5.31
CA THR A 17 19.51 -1.27 6.13
C THR A 17 20.33 -0.03 6.44
N ASP A 18 20.67 0.75 5.41
CA ASP A 18 21.39 2.01 5.55
C ASP A 18 20.64 2.98 6.48
N TYR A 19 19.31 3.06 6.35
CA TYR A 19 18.50 3.89 7.24
C TYR A 19 18.53 3.42 8.69
N LEU A 20 18.46 2.11 8.95
CA LEU A 20 18.49 1.60 10.32
C LEU A 20 19.88 1.64 10.95
N GLU A 21 20.95 1.81 10.16
CA GLU A 21 22.30 2.11 10.68
C GLU A 21 22.42 3.55 11.21
N GLU A 22 21.61 4.49 10.71
CA GLU A 22 21.57 5.86 11.24
C GLU A 22 20.81 5.99 12.57
N TYR A 23 20.07 4.95 13.00
CA TYR A 23 19.33 4.97 14.26
C TYR A 23 20.25 4.67 15.45
N PRO A 24 20.11 5.40 16.57
CA PRO A 24 20.88 5.11 17.77
C PRO A 24 20.52 3.73 18.31
N ASP A 25 21.52 2.99 18.81
CA ASP A 25 21.32 1.74 19.54
C ASP A 25 20.60 2.03 20.86
N THR A 26 19.27 1.97 20.82
CA THR A 26 18.40 2.15 21.99
C THR A 26 17.70 0.84 22.32
N ASP A 27 17.34 0.67 23.60
CA ASP A 27 16.46 -0.42 24.05
C ASP A 27 14.96 -0.09 23.75
N GLU A 28 14.70 0.81 22.80
CA GLU A 28 13.34 1.19 22.41
C GLU A 28 12.67 0.12 21.55
N LEU A 29 11.37 -0.07 21.79
CA LEU A 29 10.52 -0.96 21.01
C LEU A 29 10.03 -0.25 19.74
N VAL A 30 10.21 -0.91 18.60
CA VAL A 30 9.70 -0.47 17.31
C VAL A 30 8.47 -1.28 16.95
N TRP A 31 7.38 -0.60 16.58
CA TRP A 31 6.14 -1.23 16.16
C TRP A 31 5.96 -1.14 14.64
N ILE A 32 5.79 -2.29 13.99
CA ILE A 32 5.49 -2.40 12.57
C ILE A 32 4.20 -3.22 12.42
N LEU A 33 3.11 -2.57 12.00
CA LEU A 33 1.85 -3.24 11.65
C LEU A 33 1.40 -4.25 12.75
N GLY A 34 1.34 -3.80 14.00
CA GLY A 34 0.93 -4.62 15.14
C GLY A 34 1.97 -5.61 15.69
N LYS A 35 3.20 -5.65 15.15
CA LYS A 35 4.32 -6.41 15.72
C LYS A 35 5.35 -5.50 16.36
N GLN A 36 5.82 -5.90 17.54
CA GLN A 36 6.92 -5.26 18.24
C GLN A 36 8.26 -5.91 17.88
N HIS A 37 9.31 -5.10 17.80
CA HIS A 37 10.69 -5.52 17.59
C HIS A 37 11.60 -4.71 18.51
N LEU A 38 12.54 -5.37 19.20
CA LEU A 38 13.55 -4.67 19.99
C LEU A 38 14.71 -4.22 19.07
N LEU A 39 14.92 -2.92 18.90
CA LEU A 39 15.83 -2.40 17.87
C LEU A 39 17.26 -2.95 18.01
N LYS A 40 17.78 -2.99 19.23
CA LYS A 40 19.13 -3.44 19.55
C LYS A 40 19.41 -4.91 19.23
N THR A 41 18.45 -5.81 19.50
CA THR A 41 18.67 -7.26 19.37
C THR A 41 17.97 -7.88 18.17
N GLU A 42 16.96 -7.22 17.61
CA GLU A 42 16.08 -7.78 16.58
C GLU A 42 16.12 -6.98 15.26
N LYS A 43 17.15 -6.17 15.04
CA LYS A 43 17.34 -5.38 13.81
C LYS A 43 17.13 -6.20 12.52
N SER A 44 17.67 -7.41 12.45
CA SER A 44 17.51 -8.31 11.31
C SER A 44 16.05 -8.77 11.12
N LYS A 45 15.33 -9.05 12.20
CA LYS A 45 13.90 -9.42 12.15
C LYS A 45 13.04 -8.24 11.71
N LEU A 46 13.36 -7.05 12.21
CA LEU A 46 12.71 -5.80 11.81
C LEU A 46 12.91 -5.55 10.30
N LEU A 47 14.14 -5.69 9.81
CA LEU A 47 14.45 -5.56 8.38
C LEU A 47 13.69 -6.58 7.53
N SER A 48 13.66 -7.85 7.95
CA SER A 48 12.90 -8.89 7.26
C SER A 48 11.40 -8.60 7.24
N ASP A 49 10.83 -8.07 8.33
CA ASP A 49 9.41 -7.72 8.42
C ASP A 49 9.04 -6.54 7.52
N ILE A 50 9.95 -5.58 7.35
CA ILE A 50 9.80 -4.43 6.44
C ILE A 50 9.99 -4.86 4.98
N SER A 51 11.03 -5.64 4.66
CA SER A 51 11.32 -6.08 3.30
C SER A 51 10.28 -7.06 2.76
N ALA A 52 9.61 -7.81 3.63
CA ALA A 52 8.49 -8.67 3.25
C ALA A 52 7.23 -7.91 2.78
N ARG A 53 7.18 -6.58 2.94
CA ARG A 53 6.02 -5.77 2.51
C ARG A 53 6.11 -5.45 1.03
N LEU A 54 5.02 -5.71 0.31
CA LEU A 54 4.89 -5.34 -1.09
C LEU A 54 5.03 -3.82 -1.27
N TRP A 55 6.09 -3.42 -1.95
CA TRP A 55 6.44 -2.02 -2.18
C TRP A 55 6.13 -1.60 -3.62
N PHE A 56 5.29 -0.59 -3.77
CA PHE A 56 4.92 -0.04 -5.07
C PHE A 56 5.46 1.38 -5.20
N THR A 57 6.25 1.60 -6.25
CA THR A 57 6.87 2.89 -6.58
C THR A 57 6.28 3.45 -7.87
N TYR A 58 6.67 4.67 -8.23
CA TYR A 58 6.41 5.18 -9.57
C TYR A 58 6.96 4.25 -10.65
N ARG A 59 6.24 4.20 -11.76
CA ARG A 59 6.54 3.41 -12.94
C ARG A 59 6.38 4.27 -14.18
N ARG A 60 7.05 3.85 -15.23
CA ARG A 60 7.07 4.50 -16.54
C ARG A 60 7.03 3.44 -17.61
N LYS A 61 6.66 3.84 -18.83
CA LYS A 61 6.57 2.96 -20.00
C LYS A 61 5.51 1.86 -19.84
N PHE A 62 4.52 2.05 -18.98
CA PHE A 62 3.30 1.23 -19.01
C PHE A 62 2.37 1.71 -20.13
N SER A 63 1.44 0.87 -20.56
CA SER A 63 0.49 1.22 -21.62
C SER A 63 -0.32 2.48 -21.23
N PRO A 64 -0.52 3.46 -22.13
CA PRO A 64 -1.23 4.70 -21.79
C PRO A 64 -2.58 4.46 -21.09
N ILE A 65 -2.78 5.14 -19.96
CA ILE A 65 -4.05 5.11 -19.20
C ILE A 65 -5.16 5.68 -20.08
N GLY A 66 -6.28 4.98 -20.22
CA GLY A 66 -7.35 5.41 -21.13
C GLY A 66 -6.99 5.43 -22.63
N GLY A 67 -5.81 4.95 -23.03
CA GLY A 67 -5.36 4.94 -24.43
C GLY A 67 -4.58 6.18 -24.85
N THR A 68 -4.91 7.35 -24.33
CA THR A 68 -4.25 8.64 -24.64
C THR A 68 -3.66 9.35 -23.42
N GLY A 69 -3.93 8.85 -22.21
CA GLY A 69 -3.45 9.42 -20.97
C GLY A 69 -1.99 9.08 -20.64
N PRO A 70 -1.54 9.38 -19.41
CA PRO A 70 -0.15 9.20 -19.02
C PRO A 70 0.34 7.75 -19.17
N SER A 71 1.61 7.59 -19.53
CA SER A 71 2.37 6.33 -19.52
C SER A 71 3.40 6.26 -18.38
N SER A 72 3.28 7.19 -17.43
CA SER A 72 4.07 7.31 -16.21
C SER A 72 3.21 7.91 -15.10
N ASP A 73 3.37 7.41 -13.88
CA ASP A 73 2.70 7.96 -12.70
C ASP A 73 3.61 8.85 -11.84
N ALA A 74 4.83 9.11 -12.32
CA ALA A 74 5.76 10.02 -11.65
C ALA A 74 5.15 11.43 -11.51
N GLY A 75 5.22 11.98 -10.29
CA GLY A 75 4.74 13.33 -9.98
C GLY A 75 3.27 13.44 -9.58
N TRP A 76 2.44 12.39 -9.79
CA TRP A 76 1.01 12.44 -9.45
C TRP A 76 0.45 11.16 -8.81
N GLY A 77 1.10 10.01 -9.01
CA GLY A 77 0.59 8.70 -8.58
C GLY A 77 0.83 8.31 -7.13
N CYS A 78 1.45 9.16 -6.30
CA CYS A 78 1.97 8.74 -4.99
C CYS A 78 0.88 8.20 -4.06
N MET A 79 -0.28 8.85 -4.01
CA MET A 79 -1.39 8.41 -3.18
C MET A 79 -1.99 7.09 -3.68
N LEU A 80 -2.01 6.86 -5.00
CA LEU A 80 -2.45 5.60 -5.58
C LEU A 80 -1.50 4.46 -5.21
N ARG A 81 -0.18 4.68 -5.28
CA ARG A 81 0.83 3.71 -4.83
C ARG A 81 0.73 3.39 -3.35
N CYS A 82 0.48 4.40 -2.50
CA CYS A 82 0.19 4.19 -1.08
C CYS A 82 -1.07 3.33 -0.87
N GLY A 83 -2.13 3.59 -1.64
CA GLY A 83 -3.34 2.77 -1.63
C GLY A 83 -3.09 1.32 -2.04
N GLN A 84 -2.28 1.10 -3.09
CA GLN A 84 -1.87 -0.24 -3.51
C GLN A 84 -1.13 -0.97 -2.39
N MET A 85 -0.18 -0.33 -1.71
CA MET A 85 0.58 -0.95 -0.61
C MET A 85 -0.32 -1.33 0.58
N MET A 86 -1.27 -0.45 0.94
CA MET A 86 -2.22 -0.73 2.02
C MET A 86 -3.16 -1.90 1.67
N LEU A 87 -3.71 -1.92 0.45
CA LEU A 87 -4.58 -3.00 -0.01
C LEU A 87 -3.82 -4.32 -0.17
N ALA A 88 -2.60 -4.28 -0.72
CA ALA A 88 -1.76 -5.45 -0.85
C ALA A 88 -1.42 -6.05 0.53
N GLN A 89 -1.11 -5.21 1.51
CA GLN A 89 -0.88 -5.68 2.88
C GLN A 89 -2.14 -6.34 3.47
N ALA A 90 -3.33 -5.81 3.19
CA ALA A 90 -4.59 -6.44 3.60
C ALA A 90 -4.76 -7.84 2.98
N LEU A 91 -4.45 -7.98 1.69
CA LEU A 91 -4.53 -9.25 0.97
C LEU A 91 -3.49 -10.25 1.47
N ILE A 92 -2.26 -9.80 1.75
CA ILE A 92 -1.22 -10.63 2.38
C ILE A 92 -1.71 -11.15 3.74
N CYS A 93 -2.20 -10.27 4.62
CA CYS A 93 -2.74 -10.69 5.92
C CYS A 93 -3.91 -11.68 5.76
N ARG A 94 -4.78 -11.47 4.76
CA ARG A 94 -5.96 -12.31 4.51
C ARG A 94 -5.61 -13.71 4.01
N HIS A 95 -4.63 -13.83 3.12
CA HIS A 95 -4.34 -15.05 2.38
C HIS A 95 -3.10 -15.80 2.87
N LEU A 96 -2.12 -15.09 3.42
CA LEU A 96 -0.85 -15.64 3.91
C LEU A 96 -0.66 -15.46 5.43
N GLY A 97 -1.39 -14.52 6.04
CA GLY A 97 -1.26 -14.18 7.46
C GLY A 97 -0.25 -13.07 7.71
N ARG A 98 -0.36 -12.41 8.87
CA ARG A 98 0.57 -11.34 9.29
C ARG A 98 1.98 -11.87 9.57
N ASP A 99 2.11 -13.14 9.96
CA ASP A 99 3.38 -13.79 10.27
C ASP A 99 4.15 -14.27 9.06
N TRP A 100 3.51 -14.30 7.89
CA TRP A 100 4.21 -14.61 6.65
C TRP A 100 5.29 -13.56 6.35
N SER A 101 6.45 -14.06 5.93
CA SER A 101 7.60 -13.28 5.52
C SER A 101 8.09 -13.77 4.16
N TRP A 102 8.56 -12.84 3.33
CA TRP A 102 9.16 -13.16 2.05
C TRP A 102 10.63 -13.55 2.26
N GLU A 103 11.07 -14.61 1.60
CA GLU A 103 12.45 -15.11 1.70
C GLU A 103 13.02 -15.44 0.33
N LYS A 104 14.15 -14.81 -0.04
CA LYS A 104 14.75 -14.91 -1.37
C LYS A 104 15.02 -16.35 -1.83
N GLN A 105 15.45 -17.19 -0.91
CA GLN A 105 15.88 -18.55 -1.21
C GLN A 105 14.75 -19.59 -1.14
N LYS A 106 13.52 -19.16 -0.81
CA LYS A 106 12.36 -20.05 -0.72
C LYS A 106 11.39 -19.80 -1.87
N GLU A 107 10.78 -20.89 -2.33
CA GLU A 107 9.65 -20.80 -3.23
C GLU A 107 8.48 -20.11 -2.52
N GLN A 108 7.92 -19.10 -3.18
CA GLN A 108 6.82 -18.32 -2.63
C GLN A 108 5.47 -19.01 -2.87
N PRO A 109 4.51 -18.93 -1.93
CA PRO A 109 3.18 -19.49 -2.14
C PRO A 109 2.52 -18.95 -3.42
N LYS A 110 1.69 -19.77 -4.08
CA LYS A 110 0.98 -19.37 -5.31
C LYS A 110 0.08 -18.15 -5.06
N GLU A 111 -0.45 -18.04 -3.86
CA GLU A 111 -1.26 -16.91 -3.38
C GLU A 111 -0.48 -15.60 -3.40
N TYR A 112 0.81 -15.60 -3.04
CA TYR A 112 1.66 -14.41 -3.13
C TYR A 112 1.75 -13.90 -4.58
N GLN A 113 1.99 -14.80 -5.52
CA GLN A 113 2.07 -14.46 -6.94
C GLN A 113 0.73 -13.93 -7.47
N ARG A 114 -0.40 -14.55 -7.07
CA ARG A 114 -1.75 -14.06 -7.44
C ARG A 114 -2.01 -12.66 -6.91
N ILE A 115 -1.67 -12.40 -5.65
CA ILE A 115 -1.83 -11.07 -5.04
C ILE A 115 -0.98 -10.05 -5.82
N LEU A 116 0.29 -10.35 -6.06
CA LEU A 116 1.21 -9.47 -6.77
C LEU A 116 0.70 -9.13 -8.18
N GLN A 117 0.20 -10.14 -8.91
CA GLN A 117 -0.37 -9.97 -10.25
C GLN A 117 -1.53 -8.96 -10.28
N CYS A 118 -2.32 -8.85 -9.20
CA CYS A 118 -3.41 -7.88 -9.13
C CYS A 118 -2.94 -6.42 -9.24
N PHE A 119 -1.68 -6.11 -8.89
CA PHE A 119 -1.15 -4.75 -8.80
C PHE A 119 -0.21 -4.33 -9.95
N LEU A 120 0.06 -5.23 -10.91
CA LEU A 120 0.89 -4.88 -12.07
C LEU A 120 0.25 -3.74 -12.88
N ASP A 121 1.07 -2.86 -13.48
CA ASP A 121 0.60 -1.69 -14.24
C ASP A 121 0.07 -2.06 -15.63
N ARG A 122 -0.94 -2.94 -15.64
CA ARG A 122 -1.65 -3.39 -16.83
C ARG A 122 -3.14 -3.15 -16.66
N LYS A 123 -3.82 -2.92 -17.78
CA LYS A 123 -5.26 -2.62 -17.81
C LYS A 123 -6.14 -3.78 -17.33
N ASP A 124 -5.67 -5.01 -17.44
CA ASP A 124 -6.38 -6.23 -17.05
C ASP A 124 -6.18 -6.63 -15.58
N CYS A 125 -5.28 -5.97 -14.86
CA CYS A 125 -5.04 -6.20 -13.43
C CYS A 125 -6.00 -5.35 -12.58
N CYS A 126 -6.71 -5.98 -11.63
CA CYS A 126 -7.83 -5.35 -10.90
C CYS A 126 -7.45 -4.18 -9.99
N TYR A 127 -6.22 -4.14 -9.48
CA TYR A 127 -5.71 -3.08 -8.61
C TYR A 127 -4.50 -2.35 -9.24
N SER A 128 -4.41 -2.37 -10.57
CA SER A 128 -3.41 -1.59 -11.30
C SER A 128 -3.64 -0.09 -11.17
N ILE A 129 -2.61 0.69 -11.47
CA ILE A 129 -2.75 2.15 -11.53
C ILE A 129 -3.82 2.58 -12.53
N HIS A 130 -4.02 1.83 -13.63
CA HIS A 130 -5.07 2.08 -14.61
C HIS A 130 -6.46 1.96 -14.00
N GLN A 131 -6.72 0.91 -13.22
CA GLN A 131 -8.03 0.68 -12.62
C GLN A 131 -8.29 1.64 -11.46
N MET A 132 -7.30 1.86 -10.60
CA MET A 132 -7.46 2.80 -9.47
C MET A 132 -7.69 4.23 -9.96
N GLU A 133 -6.94 4.68 -10.96
CA GLU A 133 -7.13 6.02 -11.55
C GLU A 133 -8.52 6.17 -12.15
N LYS A 134 -8.98 5.16 -12.91
CA LYS A 134 -10.32 5.16 -13.50
C LYS A 134 -11.41 5.19 -12.42
N MET A 135 -11.28 4.38 -11.37
CA MET A 135 -12.24 4.35 -10.26
C MET A 135 -12.30 5.67 -9.51
N CYS A 136 -11.15 6.30 -9.25
CA CYS A 136 -11.10 7.62 -8.59
C CYS A 136 -11.78 8.72 -9.43
N ARG A 137 -11.78 8.62 -10.76
CA ARG A 137 -12.52 9.55 -11.63
C ARG A 137 -14.03 9.33 -11.62
N VAL A 138 -14.48 8.11 -11.35
CA VAL A 138 -15.90 7.72 -11.38
C VAL A 138 -16.61 8.01 -10.06
N LEU A 139 -15.88 8.27 -8.97
CA LEU A 139 -16.48 8.82 -7.76
C LEU A 139 -16.98 10.23 -8.07
N PRO A 140 -18.31 10.48 -8.10
CA PRO A 140 -18.80 11.83 -8.23
C PRO A 140 -18.44 12.55 -6.93
N LEU A 141 -17.47 13.45 -7.00
CA LEU A 141 -17.45 14.58 -6.09
C LEU A 141 -18.75 15.34 -6.35
N SER A 142 -19.75 15.12 -5.49
CA SER A 142 -20.99 15.87 -5.50
C SER A 142 -20.66 17.36 -5.30
N ALA A 143 -20.69 18.11 -6.40
CA ALA A 143 -20.89 19.55 -6.44
C ALA A 143 -21.61 19.88 -7.76
N ASP A 144 -22.94 19.89 -7.66
CA ASP A 144 -23.92 20.62 -8.46
C ASP A 144 -23.74 20.74 -9.98
N THR A 145 -24.54 19.96 -10.71
CA THR A 145 -25.16 20.44 -11.95
C THR A 145 -26.56 19.82 -12.07
N PRO A 146 -27.64 20.62 -12.05
CA PRO A 146 -28.99 20.10 -12.20
C PRO A 146 -29.27 19.83 -13.68
N GLY A 147 -29.33 18.56 -14.05
CA GLY A 147 -29.81 18.13 -15.36
C GLY A 147 -28.93 17.07 -15.99
N ASP A 148 -29.19 15.81 -15.65
CA ASP A 148 -29.47 14.77 -16.64
C ASP A 148 -29.73 13.43 -15.94
N ARG A 149 -30.93 12.89 -16.15
CA ARG A 149 -31.30 11.54 -15.71
C ARG A 149 -30.66 10.53 -16.65
N PRO A 150 -29.99 9.46 -16.15
CA PRO A 150 -29.65 8.33 -17.00
C PRO A 150 -30.92 7.52 -17.32
N PRO A 151 -31.02 6.92 -18.52
CA PRO A 151 -32.19 6.15 -18.92
C PRO A 151 -32.25 4.80 -18.17
N ASP A 152 -33.47 4.47 -17.72
CA ASP A 152 -33.85 3.17 -17.21
C ASP A 152 -33.69 2.10 -18.30
N SER A 153 -32.91 1.04 -18.02
CA SER A 153 -33.24 -0.37 -18.27
C SER A 153 -31.98 -1.22 -18.44
N LEU A 154 -31.71 -2.09 -17.45
CA LEU A 154 -31.23 -3.45 -17.72
C LEU A 154 -31.94 -4.38 -16.74
N THR A 155 -32.99 -5.00 -17.28
CA THR A 155 -33.80 -6.06 -16.68
C THR A 155 -32.92 -7.28 -16.38
N ALA A 156 -32.54 -7.49 -15.12
CA ALA A 156 -31.99 -8.76 -14.68
C ALA A 156 -33.14 -9.74 -14.42
N SER A 157 -33.32 -10.68 -15.34
CA SER A 157 -34.30 -11.77 -15.29
C SER A 157 -34.21 -12.55 -13.98
N ASN A 158 -35.35 -12.70 -13.32
CA ASN A 158 -35.57 -13.60 -12.19
C ASN A 158 -35.47 -15.07 -12.66
N GLN A 159 -34.51 -15.82 -12.12
CA GLN A 159 -34.67 -17.26 -11.95
C GLN A 159 -34.49 -17.62 -10.48
N SER A 160 -35.63 -17.89 -9.84
CA SER A 160 -35.74 -18.52 -8.53
C SER A 160 -35.50 -20.03 -8.64
N LYS A 161 -34.69 -20.61 -7.73
CA LYS A 161 -35.06 -21.74 -6.85
C LYS A 161 -33.82 -22.32 -6.15
N GLY A 162 -33.89 -22.38 -4.82
CA GLY A 162 -32.91 -23.07 -3.98
C GLY A 162 -32.71 -22.36 -2.65
N THR A 163 -33.63 -22.57 -1.71
CA THR A 163 -33.44 -22.26 -0.29
C THR A 163 -32.31 -23.12 0.26
N SER A 164 -31.07 -22.67 0.06
CA SER A 164 -29.89 -23.16 0.77
C SER A 164 -29.74 -22.33 2.04
N ALA A 165 -29.66 -23.00 3.19
CA ALA A 165 -29.42 -22.36 4.48
C ALA A 165 -28.12 -21.54 4.41
N TYR A 166 -28.24 -20.21 4.30
CA TYR A 166 -27.10 -19.31 4.35
C TYR A 166 -26.58 -19.29 5.79
N CYS A 167 -25.55 -20.10 6.06
CA CYS A 167 -24.60 -19.73 7.10
C CYS A 167 -23.92 -18.45 6.59
N SER A 168 -24.25 -17.29 7.17
CA SER A 168 -23.69 -16.01 6.75
C SER A 168 -22.20 -15.98 7.10
N ALA A 169 -21.37 -16.52 6.22
CA ALA A 169 -19.93 -16.51 6.38
C ALA A 169 -19.45 -15.05 6.42
N TRP A 170 -18.76 -14.68 7.50
CA TRP A 170 -18.19 -13.34 7.65
C TRP A 170 -17.20 -13.06 6.53
N LYS A 171 -17.44 -11.98 5.77
CA LYS A 171 -16.50 -11.51 4.76
C LYS A 171 -15.39 -10.72 5.44
N PRO A 172 -14.12 -10.97 5.11
CA PRO A 172 -13.00 -10.15 5.60
C PRO A 172 -13.26 -8.67 5.31
N LEU A 173 -13.02 -7.82 6.30
CA LEU A 173 -13.32 -6.39 6.25
C LEU A 173 -12.02 -5.59 6.18
N LEU A 174 -11.89 -4.76 5.14
CA LEU A 174 -10.89 -3.68 5.10
C LEU A 174 -11.57 -2.39 5.57
N LEU A 175 -11.30 -1.97 6.80
CA LEU A 175 -11.82 -0.73 7.37
C LEU A 175 -10.83 0.41 7.13
N ILE A 176 -11.29 1.46 6.45
CA ILE A 176 -10.51 2.69 6.20
C ILE A 176 -11.24 3.84 6.91
N VAL A 177 -10.53 4.56 7.77
CA VAL A 177 -11.07 5.72 8.50
C VAL A 177 -10.29 6.97 8.06
N PRO A 178 -10.82 7.76 7.10
CA PRO A 178 -10.22 9.03 6.72
C PRO A 178 -10.31 10.01 7.89
N LEU A 179 -9.20 10.65 8.26
CA LEU A 179 -9.14 11.56 9.40
C LEU A 179 -8.47 12.89 9.02
N ARG A 180 -8.96 13.99 9.58
CA ARG A 180 -8.30 15.30 9.58
C ARG A 180 -7.93 15.67 11.02
N LEU A 181 -6.65 15.55 11.36
CA LEU A 181 -6.16 15.66 12.75
C LEU A 181 -5.63 17.05 13.13
N GLY A 182 -5.87 18.05 12.29
CA GLY A 182 -5.45 19.44 12.53
C GLY A 182 -5.56 20.30 11.28
N ILE A 183 -5.22 21.59 11.40
CA ILE A 183 -5.35 22.56 10.30
C ILE A 183 -4.12 22.52 9.40
N ASN A 184 -2.91 22.63 9.95
CA ASN A 184 -1.66 22.56 9.17
C ASN A 184 -0.75 21.41 9.63
N GLN A 185 -0.82 21.06 10.91
CA GLN A 185 -0.04 20.02 11.55
C GLN A 185 -0.97 19.15 12.41
N ILE A 186 -0.54 17.93 12.71
CA ILE A 186 -1.28 17.03 13.61
C ILE A 186 -1.33 17.67 15.00
N ASN A 187 -2.52 17.76 15.59
CA ASN A 187 -2.67 18.19 16.97
C ASN A 187 -1.99 17.16 17.91
N PRO A 188 -1.03 17.57 18.77
CA PRO A 188 -0.32 16.67 19.67
C PRO A 188 -1.21 15.76 20.53
N VAL A 189 -2.44 16.18 20.85
CA VAL A 189 -3.41 15.38 21.61
C VAL A 189 -3.72 14.02 20.98
N TYR A 190 -3.56 13.89 19.65
CA TYR A 190 -3.84 12.65 18.92
C TYR A 190 -2.60 11.74 18.76
N VAL A 191 -1.41 12.20 19.17
CA VAL A 191 -0.15 11.46 18.91
C VAL A 191 -0.17 10.10 19.61
N ASP A 192 -0.59 10.05 20.87
CA ASP A 192 -0.59 8.80 21.61
C ASP A 192 -1.69 7.85 21.10
N ALA A 193 -2.86 8.37 20.72
CA ALA A 193 -3.88 7.57 20.06
C ALA A 193 -3.37 6.94 18.75
N PHE A 194 -2.56 7.66 17.98
CA PHE A 194 -1.96 7.14 16.74
C PHE A 194 -0.83 6.12 16.98
N LYS A 195 -0.08 6.26 18.09
CA LYS A 195 0.89 5.23 18.50
C LYS A 195 0.18 3.94 18.90
N VAL A 196 -0.93 4.04 19.63
CA VAL A 196 -1.75 2.88 20.04
C VAL A 196 -2.37 2.16 18.85
N THR A 197 -2.82 2.88 17.81
CA THR A 197 -3.29 2.20 16.59
C THR A 197 -2.18 1.39 15.95
N SER A 198 -0.94 1.88 15.93
CA SER A 198 0.20 1.18 15.33
C SER A 198 0.57 -0.13 16.03
N SER A 199 0.26 -0.27 17.33
CA SER A 199 0.48 -1.50 18.10
C SER A 199 -0.65 -2.53 18.00
N SER A 200 -1.80 -2.17 17.42
CA SER A 200 -2.93 -3.09 17.26
C SER A 200 -2.68 -4.11 16.15
N SER A 201 -3.04 -5.38 16.42
CA SER A 201 -2.89 -6.50 15.48
C SER A 201 -3.73 -6.35 14.20
N TRP A 202 -4.78 -5.52 14.24
CA TRP A 202 -5.68 -5.25 13.12
C TRP A 202 -5.20 -4.14 12.18
N THR A 203 -4.05 -3.53 12.48
CA THR A 203 -3.62 -2.30 11.83
C THR A 203 -2.85 -2.57 10.54
N LEU A 204 -3.35 -1.96 9.46
CA LEU A 204 -2.73 -1.97 8.13
C LEU A 204 -2.04 -0.64 7.79
N THR A 205 -1.98 0.30 8.74
CA THR A 205 -1.28 1.57 8.50
C THR A 205 0.20 1.27 8.34
N GLN A 206 0.73 1.49 7.13
CA GLN A 206 2.17 1.60 6.94
C GLN A 206 2.71 2.51 8.05
N PRO A 207 3.61 2.02 8.92
CA PRO A 207 4.25 2.91 9.86
C PRO A 207 4.99 3.92 8.99
N ARG A 208 4.50 5.15 8.94
CA ARG A 208 5.45 6.26 8.83
C ARG A 208 6.17 6.19 10.17
N PRO A 209 7.47 5.84 10.22
CA PRO A 209 8.22 6.11 11.42
C PRO A 209 7.98 7.58 11.73
N LEU A 210 7.91 7.96 13.01
CA LEU A 210 7.89 9.35 13.44
C LEU A 210 9.21 10.04 13.01
N LEU A 211 9.36 10.23 11.72
CA LEU A 211 10.21 11.22 11.11
C LEU A 211 9.51 12.53 11.48
N THR A 212 10.14 13.32 12.33
CA THR A 212 9.84 14.75 12.38
C THR A 212 9.71 15.23 10.94
N LEU A 213 8.63 15.95 10.60
CA LEU A 213 8.27 16.33 9.22
C LEU A 213 9.48 16.83 8.39
N LYS A 214 10.44 17.50 9.04
CA LYS A 214 11.70 18.01 8.47
C LYS A 214 12.74 16.95 8.05
N ARG A 215 12.67 15.72 8.55
CA ARG A 215 13.56 14.58 8.18
C ARG A 215 12.91 13.70 7.11
N MET A 216 11.57 13.62 7.06
CA MET A 216 10.83 12.90 6.02
C MET A 216 10.83 13.64 4.67
N GLU A 217 10.81 14.98 4.69
CA GLU A 217 11.05 15.77 3.47
C GLU A 217 12.41 15.44 2.86
N ARG A 218 13.48 15.30 3.67
CA ARG A 218 14.80 14.88 3.18
C ARG A 218 14.82 13.45 2.64
N LEU A 219 14.08 12.51 3.23
CA LEU A 219 13.93 11.13 2.76
C LEU A 219 13.22 11.06 1.40
N MET A 220 12.05 11.69 1.30
CA MET A 220 11.27 11.72 0.06
C MET A 220 11.97 12.54 -1.03
N THR A 221 12.69 13.60 -0.65
CA THR A 221 13.51 14.41 -1.57
C THR A 221 14.73 13.64 -2.03
N ARG A 222 15.42 12.88 -1.17
CA ARG A 222 16.58 12.04 -1.57
C ARG A 222 16.17 10.81 -2.39
N LEU A 223 15.05 10.17 -2.07
CA LEU A 223 14.49 9.07 -2.88
C LEU A 223 13.90 9.57 -4.21
N SER A 224 13.41 10.82 -4.27
CA SER A 224 13.04 11.47 -5.53
C SER A 224 14.26 11.92 -6.33
N ILE A 225 15.33 12.40 -5.68
CA ILE A 225 16.61 12.79 -6.32
C ILE A 225 17.35 11.56 -6.86
N ALA A 226 17.34 10.42 -6.16
CA ALA A 226 17.87 9.16 -6.67
C ALA A 226 17.09 8.60 -7.88
N CYS A 227 15.89 9.13 -8.16
CA CYS A 227 15.08 8.82 -9.34
C CYS A 227 15.16 9.88 -10.46
N SER A 228 15.88 10.99 -10.25
CA SER A 228 16.28 11.90 -11.33
C SER A 228 17.62 11.41 -11.89
N PRO A 229 17.71 11.01 -13.17
CA PRO A 229 19.02 10.89 -13.78
C PRO A 229 19.60 12.30 -13.86
N HIS A 230 20.90 12.39 -13.64
CA HIS A 230 21.71 13.52 -14.09
C HIS A 230 21.22 13.99 -15.46
N SER A 231 20.98 15.29 -15.54
CA SER A 231 20.92 16.03 -16.79
C SER A 231 22.17 15.73 -17.61
N GLU A 232 21.97 15.12 -18.77
CA GLU A 232 22.60 15.56 -20.01
C GLU A 232 21.47 16.08 -20.92
#